data_AF-A0A9N9IBG9-F1
#
_entry.id   AF-A0A9N9IBG9-F1
#
_cell.length_a   1.000
_cell.length_b   1.000
_cell.length_c   1.000
_cell.angle_alpha   90.00
_cell.angle_beta   90.00
_cell.angle_gamma   90.00
#
_symmetry.space_group_name_H-M   'P 1'
#
loop_
_entity.id
_entity.type
_entity.pdbx_description
1 polymer ?
#
loop_
_entity_poly.entity_id
_entity_poly.type
_entity_poly.pdbx_seq_one_letter_code
_entity_poly.pdbx_strand_id
1 'polypeptide(L)'
;RYRESSPMELDQVETYRTMSNYQGQKKSEATIESKKYVTCYNCEKKGHFAKESSSIEFVRLKENKEQLLCFNGKINGRSAWILLDSEASRNFVDTKFAKKHHLQKIDMAPIIVELADGQKKGVITEVKIKKLELEEYRTFEINAQLLDLQRYDAILEKP
;
A
#
# COMPACT_ATOMS: atom_id res chain seq x y z
N ARG A 1 31.53 23.84 -4.64
CA ARG A 1 32.08 22.66 -3.94
C ARG A 1 30.89 21.87 -3.38
N TYR A 2 30.42 20.88 -4.12
CA TYR A 2 29.34 19.98 -3.68
C TYR A 2 29.93 18.96 -2.70
N ARG A 3 29.27 18.74 -1.55
CA ARG A 3 29.57 17.62 -0.66
C ARG A 3 28.86 16.39 -1.21
N GLU A 4 29.64 15.41 -1.62
CA GLU A 4 29.16 14.06 -1.90
C GLU A 4 28.56 13.48 -0.61
N SER A 5 27.30 13.08 -0.67
CA SER A 5 26.64 12.29 0.37
C SER A 5 27.09 10.84 0.21
N SER A 6 27.63 10.25 1.29
CA SER A 6 28.10 8.87 1.31
C SER A 6 27.00 7.86 0.89
N PRO A 7 27.36 6.75 0.23
CA PRO A 7 26.41 5.69 -0.11
C PRO A 7 25.85 5.05 1.16
N MET A 8 24.60 4.61 1.10
CA MET A 8 23.91 3.89 2.17
C MET A 8 24.66 2.57 2.44
N GLU A 9 25.27 2.43 3.63
CA GLU A 9 25.85 1.14 4.06
C GLU A 9 24.72 0.15 4.35
N LEU A 10 24.71 -0.96 3.61
CA LEU A 10 23.85 -2.10 3.86
C LEU A 10 24.43 -2.90 5.03
N ASP A 11 23.76 -2.89 6.18
CA ASP A 11 24.04 -3.82 7.27
C ASP A 11 23.85 -5.26 6.76
N GLN A 12 24.97 -5.97 6.62
CA GLN A 12 24.99 -7.39 6.26
C GLN A 12 24.50 -8.21 7.47
N VAL A 13 23.20 -8.46 7.56
CA VAL A 13 22.68 -9.48 8.46
C VAL A 13 22.89 -10.84 7.80
N GLU A 14 24.07 -11.42 8.04
CA GLU A 14 24.35 -12.83 7.81
C GLU A 14 23.40 -13.68 8.68
N THR A 15 22.34 -14.22 8.06
CA THR A 15 21.60 -15.33 8.64
C THR A 15 21.93 -16.59 7.85
N TYR A 16 22.73 -17.42 8.50
CA TYR A 16 23.16 -18.76 8.14
C TYR A 16 22.12 -19.52 7.29
N ARG A 17 22.38 -19.63 5.99
CA ARG A 17 21.71 -20.59 5.11
C ARG A 17 22.24 -21.99 5.45
N THR A 18 21.55 -22.69 6.34
CA THR A 18 21.66 -24.15 6.39
C THR A 18 20.90 -24.69 5.18
N MET A 19 21.64 -25.07 4.15
CA MET A 19 21.13 -25.90 3.08
C MET A 19 20.65 -27.23 3.67
N SER A 20 19.35 -27.49 3.58
CA SER A 20 18.84 -28.86 3.58
C SER A 20 17.78 -29.00 2.48
N ASN A 21 18.04 -29.96 1.60
CA ASN A 21 17.17 -30.45 0.55
C ASN A 21 15.88 -31.08 1.11
N TYR A 22 15.03 -31.59 0.21
CA TYR A 22 13.82 -32.42 0.39
C TYR A 22 12.49 -31.65 0.27
N GLN A 23 11.82 -31.77 -0.87
CA GLN A 23 10.81 -32.81 -1.19
C GLN A 23 9.65 -32.80 -0.21
N GLY A 24 8.46 -32.51 -0.75
CA GLY A 24 7.25 -32.30 0.04
C GLY A 24 6.89 -33.49 0.92
N GLN A 25 6.35 -33.21 2.11
CA GLN A 25 5.45 -34.09 2.85
C GLN A 25 4.87 -33.36 4.08
N LYS A 26 3.56 -33.58 4.28
CA LYS A 26 2.77 -33.63 5.53
C LYS A 26 3.03 -32.55 6.60
N LYS A 27 2.05 -31.64 6.75
CA LYS A 27 1.90 -30.75 7.92
C LYS A 27 1.76 -31.60 9.20
N SER A 28 2.83 -31.69 9.99
CA SER A 28 2.83 -32.26 11.33
C SER A 28 2.33 -31.24 12.36
N GLU A 29 1.61 -31.67 13.39
CA GLU A 29 1.08 -30.84 14.48
C GLU A 29 2.14 -29.96 15.17
N ALA A 30 3.41 -30.37 15.14
CA ALA A 30 4.56 -29.59 15.66
C ALA A 30 4.74 -28.20 15.01
N THR A 31 4.25 -27.97 13.79
CA THR A 31 4.36 -26.67 13.11
C THR A 31 3.30 -25.66 13.57
N ILE A 32 2.23 -26.12 14.21
CA ILE A 32 1.13 -25.27 14.71
C ILE A 32 1.50 -24.70 16.09
N GLU A 33 2.15 -25.52 16.91
CA GLU A 33 2.54 -25.15 18.27
C GLU A 33 3.67 -24.11 18.28
N SER A 34 4.62 -24.20 17.35
CA SER A 34 5.68 -23.21 17.19
C SER A 34 5.16 -21.83 16.75
N LYS A 35 4.13 -21.77 15.89
CA LYS A 35 3.51 -20.51 15.45
C LYS A 35 2.83 -19.74 16.58
N LYS A 36 2.34 -20.42 17.62
CA LYS A 36 1.64 -19.81 18.75
C LYS A 36 2.50 -18.77 19.49
N TYR A 37 3.81 -18.96 19.49
CA TYR A 37 4.78 -18.09 20.16
C TYR A 37 5.49 -17.12 19.21
N VAL A 38 5.29 -17.26 17.90
CA VAL A 38 5.83 -16.33 16.91
C VAL A 38 5.07 -15.02 17.02
N THR A 39 5.79 -13.95 17.39
CA THR A 39 5.31 -12.58 17.29
C THR A 39 5.61 -12.05 15.89
N CYS A 40 4.57 -11.61 15.19
CA CYS A 40 4.70 -10.95 13.90
C CYS A 40 5.40 -9.60 14.08
N TYR A 41 6.56 -9.40 13.44
CA TYR A 41 7.30 -8.13 13.54
C TYR A 41 6.56 -6.95 12.89
N ASN A 42 5.55 -7.21 12.07
CA ASN A 42 4.82 -6.21 11.30
C ASN A 42 3.59 -5.65 12.03
N CYS A 43 3.04 -6.40 12.98
CA CYS A 43 1.84 -5.95 13.73
C CYS A 43 1.87 -6.31 15.21
N GLU A 44 3.01 -6.84 15.69
CA GLU A 44 3.29 -7.23 17.07
C GLU A 44 2.33 -8.28 17.69
N LYS A 45 1.44 -8.86 16.88
CA LYS A 45 0.52 -9.92 17.32
C LYS A 45 1.18 -11.30 17.20
N LYS A 46 0.86 -12.18 18.16
CA LYS A 46 1.32 -13.57 18.15
C LYS A 46 0.51 -14.43 17.17
N GLY A 47 1.04 -15.61 16.82
CA GLY A 47 0.29 -16.65 16.12
C GLY A 47 0.46 -16.71 14.60
N HIS A 48 1.27 -15.82 14.01
CA HIS A 48 1.51 -15.78 12.56
C HIS A 48 2.87 -15.14 12.23
N PHE A 49 3.38 -15.44 11.04
CA PHE A 49 4.57 -14.76 10.50
C PHE A 49 4.17 -13.44 9.81
N ALA A 50 5.06 -12.46 9.72
CA ALA A 50 4.77 -11.20 9.01
C ALA A 50 4.42 -11.39 7.54
N LYS A 51 4.95 -12.44 6.88
CA LYS A 51 4.53 -12.84 5.53
C LYS A 51 3.05 -13.25 5.45
N GLU A 52 2.46 -13.62 6.58
CA GLU A 52 1.05 -13.95 6.74
C GLU A 52 0.23 -12.73 7.22
N SER A 53 0.88 -11.58 7.44
CA SER A 53 0.25 -10.28 7.68
C SER A 53 -0.03 -9.63 6.34
N SER A 54 -1.29 -9.43 6.00
CA SER A 54 -1.75 -9.00 4.66
C SER A 54 -1.72 -7.49 4.45
N SER A 55 -0.77 -6.77 5.05
CA SER A 55 -0.74 -5.31 4.98
C SER A 55 -0.11 -4.77 3.70
N ILE A 56 0.69 -5.58 3.01
CA ILE A 56 1.35 -5.23 1.75
C ILE A 56 1.08 -6.31 0.72
N GLU A 57 0.57 -5.91 -0.44
CA GLU A 57 0.38 -6.79 -1.59
C GLU A 57 1.16 -6.28 -2.79
N PHE A 58 2.00 -7.16 -3.35
CA PHE A 58 2.61 -6.96 -4.67
C PHE A 58 1.65 -7.48 -5.73
N VAL A 59 0.83 -6.59 -6.31
CA VAL A 59 -0.14 -6.97 -7.33
C VAL A 59 0.58 -7.12 -8.67
N ARG A 60 0.61 -8.36 -9.21
CA ARG A 60 1.09 -8.61 -10.57
C ARG A 60 -0.02 -8.33 -11.58
N LEU A 61 0.28 -7.50 -12.58
CA LEU A 61 -0.57 -7.39 -13.77
C LEU A 61 -0.34 -8.63 -14.65
N LYS A 62 -1.41 -9.22 -15.20
CA LYS A 62 -1.35 -10.51 -15.91
C LYS A 62 -0.46 -10.49 -17.17
N GLU A 63 -0.07 -9.30 -17.63
CA GLU A 63 0.62 -9.10 -18.91
C GLU A 63 1.96 -8.36 -18.78
N ASN A 64 2.30 -7.82 -17.61
CA ASN A 64 3.57 -7.16 -17.35
C ASN A 64 4.17 -7.67 -16.03
N LYS A 65 5.49 -7.93 -16.00
CA LYS A 65 6.19 -8.46 -14.82
C LYS A 65 6.26 -7.46 -13.65
N GLU A 66 5.67 -6.28 -13.83
CA GLU A 66 5.59 -5.22 -12.85
C GLU A 66 4.72 -5.63 -11.65
N GLN A 67 5.28 -5.35 -10.47
CA GLN A 67 4.63 -5.55 -9.19
C GLN A 67 4.25 -4.18 -8.66
N LEU A 68 2.96 -3.89 -8.60
CA LEU A 68 2.47 -2.63 -8.04
C LEU A 68 2.53 -2.70 -6.51
N LEU A 69 3.02 -1.63 -5.91
CA LEU A 69 3.15 -1.53 -4.46
C LEU A 69 1.82 -1.07 -3.86
N CYS A 70 1.08 -2.01 -3.30
CA CYS A 70 -0.23 -1.77 -2.70
C CYS A 70 -0.20 -2.01 -1.20
N PHE A 71 -0.79 -1.11 -0.43
CA PHE A 71 -0.92 -1.23 1.01
C PHE A 71 -2.38 -1.36 1.43
N ASN A 72 -2.63 -2.19 2.43
CA ASN A 72 -3.85 -2.16 3.20
C ASN A 72 -3.68 -1.14 4.33
N GLY A 73 -4.37 -0.01 4.20
CA GLY A 73 -4.31 1.08 5.15
C GLY A 73 -5.68 1.51 5.63
N LYS A 74 -5.74 2.69 6.26
CA LYS A 74 -7.00 3.35 6.59
C LYS A 74 -7.02 4.78 6.10
N ILE A 75 -8.10 5.16 5.44
CA ILE A 75 -8.43 6.53 5.08
C ILE A 75 -9.56 6.97 6.01
N ASN A 76 -9.32 7.99 6.84
CA ASN A 76 -10.25 8.47 7.86
C ASN A 76 -10.82 7.33 8.74
N GLY A 77 -9.96 6.38 9.12
CA GLY A 77 -10.32 5.21 9.94
C GLY A 77 -11.02 4.07 9.18
N ARG A 78 -11.20 4.16 7.86
CA ARG A 78 -11.84 3.14 7.02
C ARG A 78 -10.80 2.36 6.23
N SER A 79 -10.82 1.04 6.33
CA SER A 79 -9.91 0.15 5.59
C SER A 79 -9.96 0.42 4.09
N ALA A 80 -8.80 0.56 3.47
CA ALA A 80 -8.63 0.92 2.07
C ALA A 80 -7.44 0.21 1.45
N TRP A 81 -7.58 -0.25 0.20
CA TRP A 81 -6.45 -0.66 -0.65
C TRP A 81 -5.87 0.55 -1.39
N ILE A 82 -4.61 0.84 -1.11
CA ILE A 82 -3.96 2.07 -1.53
C ILE A 82 -2.78 1.71 -2.42
N LEU A 83 -2.79 2.21 -3.65
CA LEU A 83 -1.66 2.14 -4.56
C LEU A 83 -0.72 3.32 -4.28
N LEU A 84 0.57 3.05 -4.11
CA LEU A 84 1.59 4.09 -4.17
C LEU A 84 2.12 4.20 -5.60
N ASP A 85 1.95 5.36 -6.19
CA ASP A 85 2.34 5.63 -7.57
C ASP A 85 3.16 6.91 -7.64
N SER A 86 4.48 6.78 -7.74
CA SER A 86 5.38 7.94 -7.84
C SER A 86 5.29 8.67 -9.17
N GLU A 87 4.68 8.07 -10.20
CA GLU A 87 4.48 8.71 -11.49
C GLU A 87 3.13 9.44 -11.55
N ALA A 88 2.24 9.22 -10.59
CA ALA A 88 1.07 10.05 -10.41
C ALA A 88 1.47 11.46 -9.94
N SER A 89 0.93 12.48 -10.62
CA SER A 89 1.16 13.89 -10.27
C SER A 89 0.19 14.43 -9.22
N ARG A 90 -0.77 13.59 -8.79
CA ARG A 90 -1.83 13.95 -7.85
C ARG A 90 -2.34 12.70 -7.12
N ASN A 91 -3.01 12.93 -6.00
CA ASN A 91 -3.70 11.90 -5.24
C ASN A 91 -5.13 11.70 -5.75
N PHE A 92 -5.60 10.46 -5.76
CA PHE A 92 -6.94 10.09 -6.18
C PHE A 92 -7.62 9.20 -5.16
N VAL A 93 -8.93 9.38 -4.99
CA VAL A 93 -9.78 8.49 -4.20
C VAL A 93 -10.91 7.97 -5.07
N ASP A 94 -11.23 6.69 -4.90
CA ASP A 94 -12.31 6.05 -5.64
C ASP A 94 -13.68 6.66 -5.32
N THR A 95 -14.48 6.83 -6.35
CA THR A 95 -15.83 7.39 -6.25
C THR A 95 -16.75 6.50 -5.39
N LYS A 96 -16.66 5.17 -5.53
CA LYS A 96 -17.49 4.23 -4.78
C LYS A 96 -17.03 4.16 -3.33
N PHE A 97 -15.71 4.15 -3.09
CA PHE A 97 -15.14 4.23 -1.74
C PHE A 97 -15.59 5.50 -1.01
N ALA A 98 -15.42 6.67 -1.64
CA ALA A 98 -15.80 7.96 -1.05
C ALA A 98 -17.29 8.03 -0.74
N LYS A 99 -18.14 7.53 -1.64
CA LYS A 99 -19.60 7.45 -1.43
C LYS A 99 -19.95 6.51 -0.29
N LYS A 100 -19.42 5.30 -0.28
CA LYS A 100 -19.66 4.27 0.75
C LYS A 100 -19.30 4.75 2.15
N HIS A 101 -18.21 5.49 2.27
CA HIS A 101 -17.69 5.95 3.54
C HIS A 101 -18.04 7.40 3.89
N HIS A 102 -18.89 8.05 3.08
CA HIS A 102 -19.36 9.42 3.28
C HIS A 102 -18.20 10.41 3.50
N LEU A 103 -17.15 10.29 2.68
CA LEU A 103 -16.01 11.19 2.77
C LEU A 103 -16.44 12.61 2.38
N GLN A 104 -15.86 13.61 3.06
CA GLN A 104 -16.15 15.01 2.80
C GLN A 104 -15.64 15.41 1.42
N LYS A 105 -16.55 15.90 0.58
CA LYS A 105 -16.28 16.37 -0.78
C LYS A 105 -16.29 17.90 -0.81
N ILE A 106 -15.43 18.47 -1.64
CA ILE A 106 -15.29 19.90 -1.86
C ILE A 106 -15.30 20.12 -3.38
N ASP A 107 -16.13 21.04 -3.85
CA ASP A 107 -16.12 21.42 -5.26
C ASP A 107 -14.90 22.31 -5.53
N MET A 108 -14.27 22.09 -6.67
CA MET A 108 -13.06 22.81 -7.10
C MET A 108 -13.19 23.27 -8.55
N ALA A 109 -12.29 24.16 -8.96
CA ALA A 109 -12.17 24.53 -10.36
C ALA A 109 -11.88 23.27 -11.21
N PRO A 110 -12.51 23.12 -12.39
CA PRO A 110 -12.29 21.95 -13.24
C PRO A 110 -10.82 21.78 -13.62
N ILE A 111 -10.31 20.56 -13.45
CA ILE A 111 -9.00 20.14 -13.94
C ILE A 111 -9.15 18.99 -14.93
N ILE A 112 -8.23 18.88 -15.87
CA ILE A 112 -8.14 17.72 -16.77
C ILE A 112 -7.04 16.79 -16.24
N VAL A 113 -7.41 15.54 -15.99
CA VAL A 113 -6.51 14.46 -15.61
C VAL A 113 -6.32 13.56 -16.81
N GLU A 114 -5.06 13.34 -17.22
CA GLU A 114 -4.68 12.36 -18.23
C GLU A 114 -4.32 11.04 -17.53
N LEU A 115 -4.98 9.95 -17.92
CA LEU A 115 -4.80 8.62 -17.36
C LEU A 115 -3.71 7.86 -18.11
N ALA A 116 -3.19 6.80 -17.50
CA ALA A 116 -2.12 5.98 -18.09
C ALA A 116 -2.51 5.33 -19.44
N ASP A 117 -3.80 5.17 -19.72
CA ASP A 117 -4.30 4.68 -21.01
C ASP A 117 -4.50 5.80 -22.05
N GLY A 118 -4.06 7.02 -21.74
CA GLY A 118 -4.20 8.22 -22.56
C GLY A 118 -5.58 8.88 -22.50
N GLN A 119 -6.54 8.32 -21.77
CA GLN A 119 -7.86 8.95 -21.61
C GLN A 119 -7.76 10.23 -20.78
N LYS A 120 -8.56 11.24 -21.15
CA LYS A 120 -8.65 12.50 -20.40
C LYS A 120 -9.97 12.59 -19.68
N LYS A 121 -9.93 12.88 -18.38
CA LYS A 121 -11.11 13.06 -17.53
C LYS A 121 -11.12 14.43 -16.88
N GLY A 122 -12.25 15.11 -16.99
CA GLY A 122 -12.51 16.34 -16.23
C GLY A 122 -12.88 15.99 -14.80
N VAL A 123 -12.18 16.58 -13.82
CA VAL A 123 -12.47 16.40 -12.40
C VAL A 123 -12.75 17.77 -11.78
N ILE A 124 -13.85 17.84 -11.04
CA ILE A 124 -14.36 19.07 -10.41
C ILE A 124 -14.53 18.91 -8.89
N THR A 125 -14.16 17.76 -8.35
CA THR A 125 -14.41 17.43 -6.95
C THR A 125 -13.15 16.89 -6.31
N GLU A 126 -12.88 17.39 -5.10
CA GLU A 126 -11.81 16.96 -4.23
C GLU A 126 -12.38 16.33 -2.96
N VAL A 127 -11.64 15.39 -2.39
CA VAL A 127 -11.90 14.75 -1.11
C VAL A 127 -10.75 15.05 -0.18
N LYS A 128 -11.11 15.43 1.05
CA LYS A 128 -10.13 15.66 2.10
C LYS A 128 -9.90 14.41 2.94
N ILE A 129 -8.70 13.83 2.83
CA ILE A 129 -8.21 12.77 3.70
C ILE A 129 -7.63 13.42 4.94
N LYS A 130 -8.44 13.49 6.00
CA LYS A 130 -8.04 14.08 7.29
C LYS A 130 -6.94 13.26 7.96
N LYS A 131 -6.99 11.94 7.79
CA LYS A 131 -6.02 11.01 8.36
C LYS A 131 -5.80 9.83 7.43
N LEU A 132 -4.55 9.56 7.10
CA LEU A 132 -4.09 8.34 6.45
C LEU A 132 -3.25 7.53 7.45
N GLU A 133 -3.53 6.24 7.53
CA GLU A 133 -2.80 5.31 8.41
C GLU A 133 -2.33 4.12 7.59
N LEU A 134 -1.01 3.94 7.51
CA LEU A 134 -0.35 2.78 6.91
C LEU A 134 0.46 2.11 8.02
N GLU A 135 -0.12 1.10 8.68
CA GLU A 135 0.46 0.48 9.88
C GLU A 135 0.81 1.52 10.96
N GLU A 136 2.10 1.73 11.23
CA GLU A 136 2.60 2.73 12.18
C GLU A 136 2.72 4.14 11.57
N TYR A 137 2.86 4.23 10.25
CA TYR A 137 2.95 5.50 9.54
C TYR A 137 1.60 6.21 9.54
N ARG A 138 1.63 7.51 9.85
CA ARG A 138 0.44 8.36 9.91
C ARG A 138 0.75 9.71 9.28
N THR A 139 -0.18 10.17 8.45
CA THR A 139 -0.15 11.53 7.89
C THR A 139 -1.56 12.09 7.83
N PHE A 140 -1.68 13.40 7.63
CA PHE A 140 -2.91 14.16 7.80
C PHE A 140 -3.12 15.13 6.64
N GLU A 141 -4.36 15.54 6.45
CA GLU A 141 -4.73 16.65 5.55
C GLU A 141 -4.25 16.47 4.09
N ILE A 142 -4.34 15.24 3.54
CA ILE A 142 -4.07 14.98 2.12
C ILE A 142 -5.30 15.35 1.29
N ASN A 143 -5.09 16.13 0.25
CA ASN A 143 -6.09 16.45 -0.75
C ASN A 143 -6.01 15.45 -1.90
N ALA A 144 -7.14 14.86 -2.26
CA ALA A 144 -7.21 13.86 -3.33
C ALA A 144 -8.43 14.10 -4.22
N GLN A 145 -8.25 14.01 -5.54
CA GLN A 145 -9.34 14.19 -6.48
C GLN A 145 -10.21 12.94 -6.61
N LEU A 146 -11.49 13.15 -6.88
CA LEU A 146 -12.44 12.05 -7.03
C LEU A 146 -12.37 11.46 -8.43
N LEU A 147 -12.07 10.17 -8.53
CA LEU A 147 -11.97 9.45 -9.79
C LEU A 147 -12.65 8.08 -9.67
N ASP A 148 -13.16 7.51 -10.76
CA ASP A 148 -13.66 6.12 -10.75
C ASP A 148 -12.46 5.18 -10.90
N LEU A 149 -12.02 4.62 -9.77
CA LEU A 149 -10.90 3.70 -9.70
C LEU A 149 -11.48 2.27 -9.71
N GLN A 150 -10.97 1.42 -10.60
CA GLN A 150 -11.55 0.08 -10.75
C GLN A 150 -11.11 -0.90 -9.67
N ARG A 151 -9.87 -0.75 -9.17
CA ARG A 151 -9.20 -1.77 -8.35
C ARG A 151 -8.79 -1.30 -6.96
N TYR A 152 -8.51 -0.02 -6.81
CA TYR A 152 -7.95 0.57 -5.61
C TYR A 152 -8.93 1.57 -5.03
N ASP A 153 -8.91 1.72 -3.71
CA ASP A 153 -9.71 2.72 -3.02
C ASP A 153 -9.03 4.10 -3.09
N ALA A 154 -7.71 4.14 -3.22
CA ALA A 154 -6.93 5.34 -3.48
C ALA A 154 -5.65 5.07 -4.26
N ILE A 155 -5.19 6.10 -4.98
CA ILE A 155 -3.85 6.19 -5.55
C ILE A 155 -3.19 7.40 -4.91
N LEU A 156 -2.05 7.20 -4.26
CA LEU A 156 -1.31 8.28 -3.66
C LEU A 156 -0.03 8.51 -4.42
N GLU A 157 0.25 9.78 -4.70
CA GLU A 157 1.57 10.19 -5.16
C GLU A 157 2.61 9.95 -4.05
N LYS A 158 3.90 10.09 -4.38
CA LYS A 158 4.94 10.06 -3.35
C LYS A 158 4.71 11.23 -2.39
N PRO A 159 4.49 11.00 -1.08
CA PRO A 159 4.40 12.07 -0.09
C PRO A 159 5.74 12.79 0.13
#